data_AF-A0AA86J2I1-F1
#
_entry.id   AF-A0AA86J2I1-F1
#
_cell.length_a   1.000
_cell.length_b   1.000
_cell.length_c   1.000
_cell.angle_alpha   90.00
_cell.angle_beta   90.00
_cell.angle_gamma   90.00
#
_symmetry.space_group_name_H-M   'P 1'
#
loop_
_entity.id
_entity.type
_entity.pdbx_description
1 polymer ?
#
loop_
_entity_poly.entity_id
_entity_poly.type
_entity_poly.pdbx_seq_one_letter_code
_entity_poly.pdbx_strand_id
1 'polypeptide(L)'
;MLAQMGGLSSAEIAIFSGRKDVGQNRAYDHMSSEEIQAPVGRAIKEGLSGDLVPITSRNLVARSEFAASGVAAAHTTEFGWCQHNFASEPCQMYRDCINCEEQVCIKGEARKEANLRSLKVETEHLLSQACQALTNEEYGADTWVVHQMKTLERVNVLLSILDDPSVSDGARIRLNIENAPLVTLADSETITKAVTFERRKRLK
;
A
#
# COMPACT_ATOMS: atom_id res chain seq x y z
N MET A 1 -24.78 29.90 -19.59
CA MET A 1 -25.71 30.40 -20.63
C MET A 1 -27.06 29.66 -20.51
N LEU A 2 -28.21 30.30 -20.76
CA LEU A 2 -29.56 29.69 -20.61
C LEU A 2 -29.70 28.31 -21.28
N ALA A 3 -29.12 28.13 -22.46
CA ALA A 3 -29.12 26.86 -23.19
C ALA A 3 -28.35 25.73 -22.48
N GLN A 4 -27.21 26.06 -21.86
CA GLN A 4 -26.40 25.11 -21.08
C GLN A 4 -27.11 24.73 -19.77
N MET A 5 -27.69 25.71 -19.07
CA MET A 5 -28.45 25.47 -17.84
C MET A 5 -29.75 24.71 -18.11
N GLY A 6 -30.32 24.88 -19.30
CA GLY A 6 -31.50 24.14 -19.78
C GLY A 6 -31.22 22.70 -20.19
N GLY A 7 -29.96 22.22 -20.10
CA GLY A 7 -29.60 20.83 -20.37
C GLY A 7 -29.48 20.45 -21.84
N LEU A 8 -29.39 21.44 -22.75
CA LEU A 8 -29.14 21.17 -24.16
C LEU A 8 -27.72 20.60 -24.37
N SER A 9 -27.60 19.65 -25.28
CA SER A 9 -26.30 19.11 -25.72
C SER A 9 -25.49 20.15 -26.49
N SER A 10 -24.17 19.95 -26.59
CA SER A 10 -23.29 20.84 -27.34
C SER A 10 -23.68 21.01 -28.82
N ALA A 11 -24.27 19.97 -29.42
CA ALA A 11 -24.79 20.03 -30.78
C ALA A 11 -26.06 20.90 -30.87
N GLU A 12 -27.00 20.72 -29.95
CA GLU A 12 -28.22 21.54 -29.87
C GLU A 12 -27.90 23.00 -29.55
N ILE A 13 -26.94 23.24 -28.68
CA ILE A 13 -26.44 24.58 -28.36
C ILE A 13 -25.84 25.25 -29.61
N ALA A 14 -25.11 24.50 -30.43
CA ALA A 14 -24.56 25.02 -31.69
C ALA A 14 -25.69 25.36 -32.67
N ILE A 15 -26.64 24.45 -32.88
CA ILE A 15 -27.79 24.64 -33.78
C ILE A 15 -28.67 25.81 -33.32
N PHE A 16 -29.07 25.83 -32.05
CA PHE A 16 -29.90 26.88 -31.45
C PHE A 16 -29.24 28.26 -31.57
N SER A 17 -27.91 28.32 -31.49
CA SER A 17 -27.15 29.56 -31.61
C SER A 17 -26.71 29.87 -33.05
N GLY A 18 -27.18 29.12 -34.05
CA GLY A 18 -26.85 29.32 -35.46
C GLY A 18 -25.38 29.06 -35.82
N ARG A 19 -24.66 28.29 -35.01
CA ARG A 19 -23.24 27.97 -35.22
C ARG A 19 -23.07 26.84 -36.23
N LYS A 20 -22.05 26.97 -37.08
CA LYS A 20 -21.70 25.96 -38.08
C LYS A 20 -20.97 24.77 -37.46
N ASP A 21 -20.22 25.00 -36.38
CA ASP A 21 -19.37 24.01 -35.73
C ASP A 21 -19.51 24.05 -34.21
N VAL A 22 -19.44 22.89 -33.57
CA VAL A 22 -19.60 22.75 -32.10
C VAL A 22 -18.44 23.37 -31.34
N GLY A 23 -17.23 23.39 -31.92
CA GLY A 23 -16.06 24.02 -31.31
C GLY A 23 -16.22 25.52 -31.09
N GLN A 24 -17.12 26.17 -31.86
CA GLN A 24 -17.46 27.58 -31.68
C GLN A 24 -18.22 27.86 -30.36
N ASN A 25 -18.76 26.83 -29.69
CA ASN A 25 -19.38 26.99 -28.37
C ASN A 25 -18.37 27.48 -27.33
N ARG A 26 -17.08 27.11 -27.45
CA ARG A 26 -16.03 27.42 -26.46
C ARG A 26 -15.86 28.92 -26.22
N ALA A 27 -16.02 29.74 -27.26
CA ALA A 27 -15.89 31.19 -27.13
C ALA A 27 -16.97 31.83 -26.25
N TYR A 28 -18.07 31.11 -26.00
CA TYR A 28 -19.22 31.54 -25.22
C TYR A 28 -19.51 30.60 -24.03
N ASP A 29 -18.59 29.69 -23.74
CA ASP A 29 -18.68 28.84 -22.57
C ASP A 29 -18.20 29.63 -21.36
N HIS A 30 -19.15 30.01 -20.53
CA HIS A 30 -18.93 30.78 -19.31
C HIS A 30 -19.25 29.96 -18.06
N MET A 31 -19.38 28.64 -18.19
CA MET A 31 -19.63 27.78 -17.04
C MET A 31 -18.45 27.81 -16.07
N SER A 32 -18.77 27.90 -14.79
CA SER A 32 -17.75 27.72 -13.74
C SER A 32 -17.40 26.24 -13.58
N SER A 33 -16.24 25.96 -12.98
CA SER A 33 -15.83 24.59 -12.65
C SER A 33 -16.87 23.87 -11.77
N GLU A 34 -17.53 24.61 -10.88
CA GLU A 34 -18.57 24.07 -9.99
C GLU A 34 -19.81 23.64 -10.79
N GLU A 35 -20.22 24.46 -11.77
CA GLU A 35 -21.38 24.16 -12.63
C GLU A 35 -21.10 22.96 -13.55
N ILE A 36 -19.87 22.80 -14.03
CA ILE A 36 -19.45 21.65 -14.85
C ILE A 36 -19.49 20.35 -14.03
N GLN A 37 -19.14 20.42 -12.74
CA GLN A 37 -19.07 19.24 -11.86
C GLN A 37 -20.42 18.89 -11.19
N ALA A 38 -21.34 19.84 -11.09
CA ALA A 38 -22.63 19.65 -10.43
C ALA A 38 -23.46 18.45 -10.96
N PRO A 39 -23.52 18.14 -12.28
CA PRO A 39 -24.20 16.95 -12.79
C PRO A 39 -23.55 15.64 -12.31
N VAL A 40 -22.22 15.56 -12.27
CA VAL A 40 -21.48 14.38 -11.78
C VAL A 40 -21.75 14.19 -10.29
N GLY A 41 -21.68 15.26 -9.50
CA GLY A 41 -22.00 15.22 -8.07
C GLY A 41 -23.44 14.80 -7.78
N ARG A 42 -24.41 15.22 -8.61
CA ARG A 42 -25.80 14.76 -8.54
C ARG A 42 -25.94 13.29 -8.87
N ALA A 43 -25.35 12.83 -9.97
CA ALA A 43 -25.41 11.42 -10.37
C ALA A 43 -24.80 10.48 -9.31
N ILE A 44 -23.69 10.88 -8.67
CA ILE A 44 -23.09 10.13 -7.55
C ILE A 44 -24.06 10.07 -6.36
N LYS A 45 -24.68 11.19 -5.98
CA LYS A 45 -25.69 11.25 -4.91
C LYS A 45 -26.95 10.44 -5.23
N GLU A 46 -27.33 10.37 -6.50
CA GLU A 46 -28.46 9.61 -7.02
C GLU A 46 -28.16 8.11 -7.20
N GLY A 47 -26.98 7.65 -6.79
CA GLY A 47 -26.66 6.22 -6.72
C GLY A 47 -25.93 5.66 -7.93
N LEU A 48 -25.33 6.49 -8.79
CA LEU A 48 -24.43 6.03 -9.87
C LEU A 48 -23.27 5.17 -9.33
N SER A 49 -22.90 5.33 -8.05
CA SER A 49 -21.90 4.50 -7.37
C SER A 49 -22.48 3.26 -6.67
N GLY A 50 -23.81 3.05 -6.70
CA GLY A 50 -24.50 2.00 -5.95
C GLY A 50 -24.28 0.58 -6.46
N ASP A 51 -24.06 0.42 -7.78
CA ASP A 51 -23.74 -0.88 -8.42
C ASP A 51 -22.23 -1.09 -8.62
N LEU A 52 -21.40 -0.14 -8.19
CA LEU A 52 -19.96 -0.36 -8.15
C LEU A 52 -19.65 -1.26 -6.95
N VAL A 53 -19.52 -2.55 -7.23
CA VAL A 53 -18.97 -3.51 -6.27
C VAL A 53 -17.61 -2.96 -5.83
N PRO A 54 -17.37 -2.72 -4.52
CA PRO A 54 -16.03 -2.39 -4.06
C PRO A 54 -15.12 -3.53 -4.49
N ILE A 55 -14.01 -3.24 -5.18
CA ILE A 55 -13.06 -4.28 -5.56
C ILE A 55 -12.40 -4.79 -4.27
N THR A 56 -12.97 -5.84 -3.71
CA THR A 56 -12.36 -6.74 -2.74
C THR A 56 -12.68 -8.19 -3.12
N SER A 57 -11.72 -9.08 -2.85
CA SER A 57 -11.24 -10.10 -3.80
C SER A 57 -12.17 -11.27 -4.11
N ARG A 58 -11.98 -11.84 -5.31
CA ARG A 58 -12.20 -13.27 -5.55
C ARG A 58 -11.12 -13.85 -6.46
N ASN A 59 -10.30 -14.73 -5.89
CA ASN A 59 -9.48 -15.67 -6.64
C ASN A 59 -10.26 -16.98 -6.71
N LEU A 60 -11.01 -17.19 -7.79
CA LEU A 60 -11.78 -18.41 -7.99
C LEU A 60 -10.99 -19.35 -8.89
N VAL A 61 -10.40 -20.38 -8.28
CA VAL A 61 -9.76 -21.49 -8.99
C VAL A 61 -10.81 -22.57 -9.24
N ALA A 62 -10.90 -23.09 -10.47
CA ALA A 62 -11.79 -24.19 -10.79
C ALA A 62 -11.32 -25.50 -10.13
N ARG A 63 -12.26 -26.34 -9.67
CA ARG A 63 -11.98 -27.52 -8.81
C ARG A 63 -11.10 -28.60 -9.46
N SER A 64 -10.99 -28.59 -10.78
CA SER A 64 -10.12 -29.44 -11.59
C SER A 64 -8.70 -28.88 -11.79
N GLU A 65 -8.49 -27.58 -11.60
CA GLU A 65 -7.24 -26.87 -11.93
C GLU A 65 -6.39 -26.58 -10.68
N PHE A 66 -6.94 -26.83 -9.50
CA PHE A 66 -6.33 -26.50 -8.20
C PHE A 66 -5.11 -27.38 -7.81
N ALA A 67 -5.01 -28.61 -8.29
CA ALA A 67 -3.93 -29.52 -7.87
C ALA A 67 -2.54 -29.18 -8.44
N ALA A 68 -2.46 -28.26 -9.41
CA ALA A 68 -1.24 -27.85 -10.11
C ALA A 68 -0.61 -26.53 -9.61
N SER A 69 -1.21 -25.84 -8.63
CA SER A 69 -0.69 -24.55 -8.09
C SER A 69 0.66 -24.65 -7.34
N GLY A 70 1.33 -25.80 -7.41
CA GLY A 70 2.67 -26.07 -6.89
C GLY A 70 3.79 -25.40 -7.68
N VAL A 71 3.59 -24.17 -8.15
CA VAL A 71 4.60 -23.37 -8.84
C VAL A 71 4.62 -22.03 -8.15
N ALA A 72 5.59 -21.84 -7.26
CA ALA A 72 5.77 -20.60 -6.56
C ALA A 72 7.17 -20.01 -6.80
N ALA A 73 7.20 -18.79 -7.31
CA ALA A 73 8.42 -18.02 -7.42
C ALA A 73 8.76 -17.54 -6.00
N ALA A 74 9.96 -17.81 -5.50
CA ALA A 74 10.34 -17.43 -4.15
C ALA A 74 11.67 -16.68 -4.16
N HIS A 75 11.79 -15.69 -3.27
CA HIS A 75 13.06 -15.07 -2.97
C HIS A 75 13.54 -15.53 -1.60
N THR A 76 14.75 -16.07 -1.53
CA THR A 76 15.45 -16.21 -0.26
C THR A 76 16.04 -14.87 0.13
N THR A 77 15.79 -14.43 1.35
CA THR A 77 16.28 -13.14 1.86
C THR A 77 17.25 -13.36 3.01
N GLU A 78 17.97 -12.32 3.40
CA GLU A 78 18.94 -12.39 4.51
C GLU A 78 18.29 -12.70 5.86
N PHE A 79 16.98 -12.55 5.96
CA PHE A 79 16.19 -12.74 7.18
C PHE A 79 15.21 -13.92 7.07
N GLY A 80 14.95 -14.42 5.86
CA GLY A 80 13.80 -15.29 5.63
C GLY A 80 13.56 -15.66 4.17
N TRP A 81 12.30 -15.59 3.72
CA TRP A 81 11.89 -15.71 2.32
C TRP A 81 10.54 -15.02 2.06
N CYS A 82 10.23 -14.79 0.79
CA CYS A 82 8.88 -14.48 0.30
C CYS A 82 8.49 -15.43 -0.84
N GLN A 83 7.19 -15.54 -1.12
CA GLN A 83 6.65 -16.48 -2.10
C GLN A 83 5.56 -15.78 -2.92
N HIS A 84 5.65 -15.88 -4.23
CA HIS A 84 4.77 -15.30 -5.22
C HIS A 84 4.30 -16.37 -6.22
N ASN A 85 3.35 -15.99 -7.07
CA ASN A 85 2.97 -16.74 -8.26
C ASN A 85 3.92 -16.41 -9.43
N PHE A 86 4.27 -17.39 -10.26
CA PHE A 86 5.06 -17.15 -11.49
C PHE A 86 4.37 -16.28 -12.54
N ALA A 87 3.05 -16.10 -12.43
CA ALA A 87 2.31 -15.13 -13.23
C ALA A 87 2.63 -13.67 -12.83
N SER A 88 3.22 -13.45 -11.66
CA SER A 88 3.64 -12.14 -11.17
C SER A 88 5.05 -11.78 -11.64
N GLU A 89 5.31 -10.49 -11.85
CA GLU A 89 6.67 -9.98 -12.05
C GLU A 89 7.55 -10.21 -10.81
N PRO A 90 8.87 -10.34 -10.95
CA PRO A 90 9.78 -10.29 -9.81
C PRO A 90 9.51 -9.06 -8.93
N CYS A 91 9.43 -9.30 -7.62
CA CYS A 91 9.04 -8.30 -6.65
C CYS A 91 9.90 -7.03 -6.71
N GLN A 92 9.25 -5.89 -6.93
CA GLN A 92 9.89 -4.58 -6.94
C GLN A 92 10.43 -4.15 -5.56
N MET A 93 9.92 -4.77 -4.49
CA MET A 93 10.40 -4.58 -3.11
C MET A 93 11.57 -5.51 -2.76
N TYR A 94 12.11 -6.26 -3.71
CA TYR A 94 13.26 -7.12 -3.43
C TYR A 94 14.43 -6.27 -2.90
N ARG A 95 15.02 -6.72 -1.77
CA ARG A 95 16.01 -6.02 -0.93
C ARG A 95 15.46 -4.96 0.02
N ASP A 96 14.20 -4.57 -0.10
CA ASP A 96 13.47 -3.84 0.95
C ASP A 96 12.51 -4.79 1.70
N CYS A 97 12.93 -6.04 1.87
CA CYS A 97 12.05 -7.13 2.29
C CYS A 97 11.50 -6.96 3.72
N ILE A 98 12.20 -6.26 4.61
CA ILE A 98 11.70 -5.93 5.95
C ILE A 98 10.47 -5.02 5.88
N ASN A 99 10.35 -4.25 4.80
CA ASN A 99 9.22 -3.39 4.57
C ASN A 99 8.09 -4.03 3.75
N CYS A 100 8.25 -5.29 3.35
CA CYS A 100 7.27 -6.06 2.57
C CYS A 100 6.45 -6.98 3.49
N GLU A 101 5.14 -7.09 3.26
CA GLU A 101 4.26 -7.92 4.10
C GLU A 101 4.37 -9.41 3.79
N GLU A 102 4.97 -9.77 2.65
CA GLU A 102 5.12 -11.16 2.25
C GLU A 102 6.34 -11.84 2.90
N GLN A 103 7.22 -11.05 3.55
CA GLN A 103 8.43 -11.53 4.20
C GLN A 103 8.11 -12.44 5.39
N VAL A 104 8.63 -13.66 5.33
CA VAL A 104 8.50 -14.68 6.38
C VAL A 104 9.87 -14.98 6.98
N CYS A 105 9.97 -14.86 8.29
CA CYS A 105 11.16 -15.23 9.07
C CYS A 105 10.90 -16.51 9.87
N ILE A 106 11.93 -17.29 10.18
CA ILE A 106 11.84 -18.46 11.07
C ILE A 106 12.59 -18.17 12.35
N LYS A 107 11.93 -18.38 13.50
CA LYS A 107 12.60 -18.37 14.81
C LYS A 107 13.56 -19.56 14.96
N GLY A 108 14.74 -19.31 15.52
CA GLY A 108 15.77 -20.33 15.75
C GLY A 108 16.75 -20.48 14.59
N GLU A 109 16.59 -19.71 13.50
CA GLU A 109 17.60 -19.66 12.43
C GLU A 109 18.68 -18.64 12.81
N ALA A 110 19.73 -19.13 13.48
CA ALA A 110 20.73 -18.30 14.15
C ALA A 110 21.40 -17.27 13.23
N ARG A 111 21.62 -17.60 11.94
CA ARG A 111 22.32 -16.71 11.01
C ARG A 111 21.45 -15.54 10.57
N LYS A 112 20.20 -15.79 10.20
CA LYS A 112 19.20 -14.79 9.78
C LYS A 112 18.82 -13.91 10.95
N GLU A 113 18.73 -14.50 12.13
CA GLU A 113 18.56 -13.78 13.38
C GLU A 113 19.74 -12.86 13.72
N ALA A 114 20.97 -13.32 13.50
CA ALA A 114 22.15 -12.46 13.62
C ALA A 114 22.13 -11.32 12.58
N ASN A 115 21.81 -11.63 11.32
CA ASN A 115 21.67 -10.64 10.25
C ASN A 115 20.64 -9.57 10.60
N LEU A 116 19.49 -9.95 11.17
CA LEU A 116 18.45 -9.00 11.57
C LEU A 116 18.92 -8.07 12.71
N ARG A 117 19.71 -8.58 13.65
CA ARG A 117 20.33 -7.76 14.71
C ARG A 117 21.41 -6.84 14.15
N SER A 118 22.19 -7.30 13.16
CA SER A 118 23.12 -6.43 12.44
C SER A 118 22.39 -5.31 11.68
N LEU A 119 21.32 -5.65 10.96
CA LEU A 119 20.48 -4.66 10.27
C LEU A 119 19.94 -3.61 11.25
N LYS A 120 19.51 -4.03 12.45
CA LYS A 120 19.06 -3.07 13.48
C LYS A 120 20.15 -2.04 13.79
N VAL A 121 21.36 -2.49 14.09
CA VAL A 121 22.48 -1.61 14.45
C VAL A 121 22.84 -0.67 13.30
N GLU A 122 22.86 -1.19 12.07
CA GLU A 122 23.11 -0.39 10.87
C GLU A 122 22.00 0.65 10.64
N THR A 123 20.73 0.26 10.80
CA THR A 123 19.57 1.16 10.64
C THR A 123 19.57 2.26 11.69
N GLU A 124 19.92 1.96 12.94
CA GLU A 124 20.07 2.98 14.00
C GLU A 124 21.17 4.00 13.66
N HIS A 125 22.30 3.52 13.14
CA HIS A 125 23.37 4.39 12.68
C HIS A 125 22.93 5.27 11.49
N LEU A 126 22.32 4.68 10.46
CA LEU A 126 21.83 5.39 9.28
C LEU A 126 20.73 6.39 9.61
N LEU A 127 19.84 6.07 10.55
CA LEU A 127 18.82 7.00 11.05
C LEU A 127 19.47 8.21 11.71
N SER A 128 20.50 8.01 12.53
CA SER A 128 21.26 9.11 13.15
C SER A 128 21.88 10.03 12.09
N GLN A 129 22.51 9.44 11.06
CA GLN A 129 23.07 10.21 9.94
C GLN A 129 21.99 10.98 9.16
N ALA A 130 20.84 10.35 8.88
CA ALA A 130 19.73 10.99 8.19
C ALA A 130 19.14 12.16 9.00
N CYS A 131 19.02 12.03 10.33
CA CYS A 131 18.59 13.12 11.21
C CYS A 131 19.59 14.29 11.22
N GLN A 132 20.89 13.99 11.17
CA GLN A 132 21.92 15.03 11.06
C GLN A 132 21.84 15.76 9.71
N ALA A 133 21.71 15.03 8.60
CA ALA A 133 21.53 15.60 7.26
C ALA A 133 20.26 16.46 7.18
N LEU A 134 19.16 16.02 7.81
CA LEU A 134 17.93 16.81 7.92
C LEU A 134 18.15 18.11 8.70
N THR A 135 18.93 18.07 9.78
CA THR A 135 19.30 19.27 10.56
C THR A 135 20.16 20.23 9.74
N ASN A 136 20.98 19.69 8.83
CA ASN A 136 21.80 20.47 7.89
C ASN A 136 21.01 20.96 6.66
N GLU A 137 19.69 20.75 6.62
CA GLU A 137 18.81 21.10 5.50
C GLU A 137 19.22 20.44 4.16
N GLU A 138 19.82 19.26 4.21
CA GLU A 138 20.14 18.49 3.00
C GLU A 138 18.86 18.02 2.30
N TYR A 139 18.77 18.29 1.00
CA TYR A 139 17.60 17.97 0.20
C TYR A 139 17.31 16.46 0.19
N GLY A 140 16.09 16.08 0.57
CA GLY A 140 15.61 14.70 0.58
C GLY A 140 15.94 13.90 1.86
N ALA A 141 16.65 14.50 2.83
CA ALA A 141 16.98 13.83 4.10
C ALA A 141 15.73 13.45 4.91
N ASP A 142 14.66 14.22 4.80
CA ASP A 142 13.36 13.97 5.42
C ASP A 142 12.77 12.60 5.01
N THR A 143 12.85 12.28 3.72
CA THR A 143 12.37 11.00 3.18
C THR A 143 13.18 9.83 3.75
N TRP A 144 14.50 10.00 3.88
CA TRP A 144 15.38 8.99 4.46
C TRP A 144 15.11 8.79 5.96
N VAL A 145 14.86 9.86 6.72
CA VAL A 145 14.46 9.75 8.13
C VAL A 145 13.18 8.92 8.26
N VAL A 146 12.14 9.22 7.47
CA VAL A 146 10.88 8.48 7.49
C VAL A 146 11.10 6.99 7.15
N HIS A 147 11.87 6.70 6.11
CA HIS A 147 12.17 5.32 5.72
C HIS A 147 12.92 4.56 6.83
N GLN A 148 14.00 5.13 7.37
CA GLN A 148 14.81 4.46 8.39
C GLN A 148 14.04 4.27 9.70
N MET A 149 13.21 5.24 10.11
CA MET A 149 12.32 5.09 11.26
C MET A 149 11.36 3.92 11.09
N LYS A 150 10.72 3.81 9.91
CA LYS A 150 9.77 2.73 9.60
C LYS A 150 10.45 1.35 9.57
N THR A 151 11.62 1.26 8.96
CA THR A 151 12.42 0.04 8.96
C THR A 151 12.80 -0.36 10.38
N LEU A 152 13.30 0.59 11.20
CA LEU A 152 13.72 0.34 12.57
C LEU A 152 12.57 -0.13 13.47
N GLU A 153 11.40 0.48 13.33
CA GLU A 153 10.17 0.05 14.02
C GLU A 153 9.87 -1.43 13.72
N ARG A 154 9.85 -1.80 12.44
CA ARG A 154 9.54 -3.17 11.99
C ARG A 154 10.59 -4.18 12.46
N VAL A 155 11.87 -3.84 12.35
CA VAL A 155 12.97 -4.67 12.87
C VAL A 155 12.82 -4.91 14.37
N ASN A 156 12.49 -3.87 15.14
CA ASN A 156 12.30 -3.99 16.58
C ASN A 156 11.11 -4.88 16.94
N VAL A 157 9.98 -4.76 16.23
CA VAL A 157 8.82 -5.64 16.41
C VAL A 157 9.17 -7.08 16.07
N LEU A 158 9.88 -7.31 14.97
CA LEU A 158 10.26 -8.66 14.56
C LEU A 158 11.21 -9.31 15.57
N LEU A 159 12.21 -8.56 16.06
CA LEU A 159 13.11 -9.04 17.10
C LEU A 159 12.39 -9.34 18.41
N SER A 160 11.40 -8.52 18.81
CA SER A 160 10.64 -8.78 20.04
C SER A 160 9.86 -10.09 19.97
N ILE A 161 9.35 -10.46 18.79
CA ILE A 161 8.68 -11.75 18.57
C ILE A 161 9.69 -12.90 18.56
N LEU A 162 10.86 -12.71 17.94
CA LEU A 162 11.92 -13.72 17.90
C LEU A 162 12.48 -14.02 19.30
N ASP A 163 12.68 -12.96 20.10
CA ASP A 163 13.21 -13.06 21.46
C ASP A 163 12.15 -13.55 22.49
N ASP A 164 10.85 -13.54 22.14
CA ASP A 164 9.79 -13.99 23.05
C ASP A 164 9.84 -15.52 23.26
N PRO A 165 10.12 -16.02 24.48
CA PRO A 165 10.17 -17.45 24.75
C PRO A 165 8.83 -18.17 24.57
N SER A 166 7.71 -17.43 24.47
CA SER A 166 6.38 -18.00 24.19
C SER A 166 6.22 -18.48 22.74
N VAL A 167 7.10 -18.02 21.84
CA VAL A 167 7.16 -18.44 20.43
C VAL A 167 8.14 -19.61 20.32
N SER A 168 7.70 -20.74 19.77
CA SER A 168 8.53 -21.92 19.60
C SER A 168 9.55 -21.75 18.46
N ASP A 169 10.71 -22.38 18.59
CA ASP A 169 11.66 -22.49 17.48
C ASP A 169 11.00 -23.20 16.28
N GLY A 170 11.35 -22.77 15.07
CA GLY A 170 10.69 -23.19 13.83
C GLY A 170 9.40 -22.42 13.50
N ALA A 171 8.92 -21.54 14.39
CA ALA A 171 7.76 -20.72 14.09
C ALA A 171 8.01 -19.78 12.89
N ARG A 172 7.05 -19.75 11.97
CA ARG A 172 7.02 -18.83 10.83
C ARG A 172 6.40 -17.52 11.27
N ILE A 173 7.17 -16.45 11.22
CA ILE A 173 6.78 -15.11 11.67
C ILE A 173 6.66 -14.21 10.44
N ARG A 174 5.54 -13.50 10.35
CA ARG A 174 5.27 -12.47 9.35
C ARG A 174 4.65 -11.29 10.08
N LEU A 175 5.16 -10.08 9.82
CA LEU A 175 4.58 -8.88 10.39
C LEU A 175 3.29 -8.55 9.63
N ASN A 176 2.21 -8.30 10.36
CA ASN A 176 1.02 -7.69 9.77
C ASN A 176 1.28 -6.19 9.64
N ILE A 177 1.64 -5.75 8.44
CA ILE A 177 1.94 -4.36 8.14
C ILE A 177 0.95 -3.84 7.12
N GLU A 178 0.41 -2.65 7.36
CA GLU A 178 -0.36 -1.94 6.35
C GLU A 178 0.63 -1.24 5.40
N ASN A 179 0.76 -1.77 4.20
CA ASN A 179 1.44 -1.11 3.09
C ASN A 179 0.41 -0.60 2.08
N ALA A 180 0.81 0.35 1.22
CA ALA A 180 0.07 0.58 0.00
C ALA A 180 0.00 -0.77 -0.76
N PRO A 181 -1.19 -1.18 -1.23
CA PRO A 181 -1.36 -2.52 -1.76
C PRO A 181 -0.41 -2.76 -2.92
N LEU A 182 0.54 -3.67 -2.73
CA LEU A 182 1.23 -4.29 -3.87
C LEU A 182 0.17 -5.12 -4.60
N VAL A 183 0.27 -5.17 -5.93
CA VAL A 183 -0.70 -5.89 -6.81
C VAL A 183 -0.85 -7.38 -6.41
N THR A 184 0.03 -7.92 -5.55
CA THR A 184 0.16 -9.34 -5.21
C THR A 184 -0.41 -9.76 -3.85
N LEU A 185 -1.08 -8.89 -3.10
CA LEU A 185 -1.54 -9.22 -1.75
C LEU A 185 -2.82 -10.05 -1.73
N ALA A 186 -2.64 -11.35 -1.93
CA ALA A 186 -3.54 -12.35 -1.43
C ALA A 186 -2.73 -13.40 -0.67
N ASP A 187 -3.11 -13.61 0.59
CA ASP A 187 -2.91 -14.83 1.36
C ASP A 187 -1.65 -14.94 2.25
N SER A 188 -1.73 -14.33 3.44
CA SER A 188 -1.51 -15.11 4.67
C SER A 188 -2.59 -14.86 5.69
N GLU A 189 -3.17 -15.93 6.19
CA GLU A 189 -3.96 -15.88 7.42
C GLU A 189 -3.07 -15.36 8.56
N THR A 190 -3.40 -14.16 9.05
CA THR A 190 -2.78 -13.57 10.22
C THR A 190 -3.30 -14.28 11.46
N ILE A 191 -2.46 -15.06 12.14
CA ILE A 191 -2.75 -15.45 13.54
C ILE A 191 -2.42 -14.25 14.42
N THR A 192 -3.43 -13.41 14.67
CA THR A 192 -3.30 -12.21 15.51
C THR A 192 -3.26 -12.60 16.99
N LYS A 193 -2.07 -12.73 17.58
CA LYS A 193 -1.93 -12.45 19.02
C LYS A 193 -1.74 -10.95 19.16
N ALA A 194 -2.83 -10.22 19.35
CA ALA A 194 -2.77 -8.81 19.71
C ALA A 194 -2.15 -8.68 21.11
N VAL A 195 -0.91 -8.20 21.19
CA VAL A 195 -0.32 -7.73 22.45
C VAL A 195 -0.58 -6.24 22.54
N THR A 196 -1.66 -5.87 23.20
CA THR A 196 -1.99 -4.47 23.51
C THR A 196 -1.09 -3.99 24.64
N PHE A 197 -0.14 -3.10 24.35
CA PHE A 197 0.59 -2.38 25.39
C PHE A 197 -0.23 -1.18 25.86
N GLU A 198 -0.93 -1.33 26.99
CA GLU A 198 -1.54 -0.19 27.68
C GLU A 198 -0.43 0.69 28.31
N ARG A 199 -0.26 1.91 27.79
CA ARG A 199 0.51 2.96 28.47
C ARG A 199 -0.15 3.30 29.81
N ARG A 200 0.39 2.79 30.91
CA ARG A 200 0.03 3.28 32.26
C ARG A 200 0.40 4.76 32.37
N LYS A 201 -0.61 5.64 32.43
CA LYS A 201 -0.46 7.03 32.85
C LYS A 201 0.13 7.05 34.27
N ARG A 202 1.27 7.72 34.45
CA ARG A 202 1.79 8.06 35.78
C ARG A 202 0.79 8.99 36.47
N LEU A 203 0.18 8.52 37.55
CA LEU A 203 -0.48 9.39 38.52
C LEU A 203 0.61 10.13 39.31
N LYS A 204 0.43 11.45 39.43
CA LYS A 204 1.15 12.30 40.38
C LYS A 204 0.65 12.02 41.80
#